data_AF-A0A1G2MBN3-F1
#
_entry.id   AF-A0A1G2MBN3-F1
#
_cell.length_a   1.000
_cell.length_b   1.000
_cell.length_c   1.000
_cell.angle_alpha   90.00
_cell.angle_beta   90.00
_cell.angle_gamma   90.00
#
_symmetry.space_group_name_H-M   'P 1'
#
loop_
_entity.id
_entity.type
_entity.pdbx_description
1 polymer ?
#
loop_
_entity_poly.entity_id
_entity_poly.type
_entity_poly.pdbx_seq_one_letter_code
_entity_poly.pdbx_strand_id
1 'polypeptide(L)'
;MNTTAISVDTVLLHVGAHTDEHEAFRRIRAYGERLFPGVSKAKVKFTRGVEEYEDSFFDAAKVLPIGCAKTRFDEHRKGKERLPGECATTLVSQYLGIESDKPLKRIAKETLRCDTESGVQLTELPELVKMLNRRLKNGDGVVLKWAVDILNAIHRHLVFNTGKAAMERTLIELFGELEKLDDGKRMPDGRARESTRRFLQQSTARRKILDEDGKVKFIFELAHVAEALYRTDAVQPEEMAEWLWFALEHLYYDQVAFWEAVDECKKNTAWWYTIYKAEHGEKKRRLTLCAAKTENPMVSRASRHSKAGGADITIVRRETGHFGIFLSDKKLPGLNLDEAVAMLRWYLLPQTGKEPIKPCGWEGLKQEGEHPSVPGLYYFRKANQLLNGSESHPDVKPCRRLDLQTIIDVLQRAFSSNGVEGWKEHHLLVKKPAEARQSAPEAKPAADAKAPAFAPEPQEAEKTEAGTNNIGEALKKAAPRKRSKSSPEACAEGEKAQATA
;
A
#
# COMPACT_ATOMS: atom_id res chain seq x y z
N MET A 1 20.22 12.86 -24.47
CA MET A 1 20.52 13.56 -23.21
C MET A 1 21.97 13.26 -22.84
N ASN A 2 22.79 14.28 -22.59
CA ASN A 2 24.14 14.12 -22.04
C ASN A 2 24.02 13.93 -20.52
N THR A 3 23.70 12.71 -20.08
CA THR A 3 23.77 12.34 -18.66
C THR A 3 25.18 11.86 -18.37
N THR A 4 25.90 12.58 -17.52
CA THR A 4 27.19 12.14 -17.00
C THR A 4 27.02 10.80 -16.28
N ALA A 5 27.92 9.85 -16.54
CA ALA A 5 27.86 8.54 -15.90
C ALA A 5 28.07 8.65 -14.38
N ILE A 6 27.30 7.89 -13.59
CA ILE A 6 27.31 7.92 -12.11
C ILE A 6 27.73 6.55 -11.60
N SER A 7 28.87 6.44 -10.92
CA SER A 7 29.30 5.15 -10.37
C SER A 7 28.34 4.69 -9.27
N VAL A 8 27.97 3.41 -9.28
CA VAL A 8 27.04 2.80 -8.32
C VAL A 8 27.66 1.57 -7.69
N ASP A 9 27.75 1.58 -6.36
CA ASP A 9 28.25 0.44 -5.55
C ASP A 9 27.09 -0.26 -4.82
N THR A 10 25.98 0.43 -4.58
CA THR A 10 24.81 -0.11 -3.86
C THR A 10 23.51 0.29 -4.53
N VAL A 11 22.60 -0.67 -4.72
CA VAL A 11 21.19 -0.40 -5.04
C VAL A 11 20.37 -0.50 -3.76
N LEU A 12 19.46 0.45 -3.55
CA LEU A 12 18.59 0.51 -2.39
C LEU A 12 17.14 0.31 -2.81
N LEU A 13 16.47 -0.66 -2.19
CA LEU A 13 15.05 -1.00 -2.39
C LEU A 13 14.28 -0.93 -1.07
N HIS A 14 12.96 -0.83 -1.11
CA HIS A 14 12.14 -1.01 0.10
C HIS A 14 12.12 -2.49 0.55
N VAL A 15 12.03 -2.72 1.86
CA VAL A 15 11.66 -4.03 2.41
C VAL A 15 10.25 -4.37 1.90
N GLY A 16 10.06 -5.58 1.41
CA GLY A 16 8.81 -5.99 0.77
C GLY A 16 8.57 -5.31 -0.60
N ALA A 17 9.65 -4.98 -1.32
CA ALA A 17 9.60 -4.39 -2.66
C ALA A 17 8.58 -5.09 -3.58
N HIS A 18 7.90 -4.30 -4.40
CA HIS A 18 6.89 -4.77 -5.32
C HIS A 18 7.54 -5.20 -6.65
N THR A 19 6.71 -5.75 -7.55
CA THR A 19 7.16 -6.12 -8.90
C THR A 19 7.71 -4.94 -9.68
N ASP A 20 7.23 -3.73 -9.41
CA ASP A 20 7.73 -2.51 -10.05
C ASP A 20 9.22 -2.28 -9.75
N GLU A 21 9.62 -2.29 -8.48
CA GLU A 21 11.02 -2.09 -8.13
C GLU A 21 11.89 -3.27 -8.57
N HIS A 22 11.36 -4.49 -8.57
CA HIS A 22 12.07 -5.67 -9.09
C HIS A 22 12.36 -5.56 -10.59
N GLU A 23 11.39 -5.12 -11.40
CA GLU A 23 11.55 -4.94 -12.84
C GLU A 23 12.45 -3.74 -13.16
N ALA A 24 12.29 -2.64 -12.44
CA ALA A 24 13.18 -1.48 -12.53
C ALA A 24 14.64 -1.88 -12.23
N PHE A 25 14.87 -2.62 -11.14
CA PHE A 25 16.19 -3.17 -10.80
C PHE A 25 16.75 -4.07 -11.90
N ARG A 26 15.94 -5.00 -12.43
CA ARG A 26 16.35 -5.91 -13.50
C ARG A 26 16.82 -5.14 -14.74
N ARG A 27 16.09 -4.09 -15.14
CA ARG A 27 16.46 -3.23 -16.28
C ARG A 27 17.76 -2.49 -16.04
N ILE A 28 17.92 -1.90 -14.85
CA ILE A 28 19.15 -1.18 -14.51
C ILE A 28 20.35 -2.14 -14.53
N ARG A 29 20.23 -3.35 -13.97
CA ARG A 29 21.35 -4.31 -14.02
C ARG A 29 21.67 -4.80 -15.42
N ALA A 30 20.66 -4.95 -16.28
CA ALA A 30 20.86 -5.45 -17.64
C ALA A 30 21.37 -4.39 -18.62
N TYR A 31 20.90 -3.14 -18.51
CA TYR A 31 21.11 -2.09 -19.52
C TYR A 31 21.75 -0.81 -18.96
N GLY A 32 21.92 -0.72 -17.64
CA GLY A 32 22.30 0.51 -16.96
C GLY A 32 23.80 0.81 -16.93
N GLU A 33 24.67 -0.15 -17.20
CA GLU A 33 26.13 -0.05 -16.96
C GLU A 33 26.77 1.21 -17.59
N ARG A 34 26.31 1.63 -18.77
CA ARG A 34 26.81 2.85 -19.44
C ARG A 34 26.53 4.12 -18.64
N LEU A 35 25.35 4.21 -18.03
CA LEU A 35 24.91 5.37 -17.26
C LEU A 35 25.23 5.23 -15.76
N PHE A 36 25.32 3.99 -15.28
CA PHE A 36 25.58 3.62 -13.91
C PHE A 36 26.74 2.62 -13.80
N PRO A 37 28.01 3.02 -14.04
CA PRO A 37 29.14 2.10 -13.97
C PRO A 37 29.25 1.41 -12.61
N GLY A 38 29.36 0.08 -12.62
CA GLY A 38 29.40 -0.78 -11.43
C GLY A 38 28.05 -1.40 -11.05
N VAL A 39 26.93 -0.92 -11.61
CA VAL A 39 25.59 -1.35 -11.17
C VAL A 39 25.32 -2.83 -11.42
N SER A 40 25.92 -3.43 -12.45
CA SER A 40 25.83 -4.87 -12.71
C SER A 40 26.37 -5.72 -11.55
N LYS A 41 27.23 -5.18 -10.68
CA LYS A 41 27.83 -5.86 -9.51
C LYS A 41 27.46 -5.20 -8.18
N ALA A 42 26.63 -4.17 -8.19
CA ALA A 42 26.26 -3.42 -7.00
C ALA A 42 25.57 -4.32 -5.97
N LYS A 43 25.86 -4.05 -4.69
CA LYS A 43 25.21 -4.73 -3.56
C LYS A 43 23.76 -4.25 -3.46
N VAL A 44 22.82 -5.14 -3.20
CA VAL A 44 21.43 -4.74 -2.92
C VAL A 44 21.23 -4.61 -1.42
N LYS A 45 20.63 -3.50 -0.99
CA LYS A 45 20.19 -3.28 0.40
C LYS A 45 18.70 -2.97 0.41
N PHE A 46 18.04 -3.40 1.49
CA PHE A 46 16.62 -3.16 1.72
C PHE A 46 16.43 -2.20 2.88
N THR A 47 15.45 -1.31 2.77
CA THR A 47 15.16 -0.30 3.79
C THR A 47 13.67 -0.19 4.11
N ARG A 48 13.34 0.08 5.37
CA ARG A 48 11.97 0.43 5.82
C ARG A 48 11.67 1.93 5.66
N GLY A 49 12.68 2.72 5.31
CA GLY A 49 12.57 4.16 5.14
C GLY A 49 13.96 4.79 5.13
N VAL A 50 14.15 5.79 4.29
CA VAL A 50 15.37 6.61 4.26
C VAL A 50 14.94 8.07 4.27
N GLU A 51 15.72 8.88 4.99
CA GLU A 51 15.55 10.33 5.01
C GLU A 51 15.63 10.88 3.58
N GLU A 52 14.77 11.83 3.25
CA GLU A 52 14.67 12.36 1.89
C GLU A 52 15.88 13.24 1.56
N TYR A 53 16.64 12.85 0.55
CA TYR A 53 17.75 13.62 0.01
C TYR A 53 17.58 13.86 -1.48
N GLU A 54 18.21 14.92 -1.98
CA GLU A 54 18.32 15.14 -3.42
C GLU A 54 19.21 14.07 -4.04
N ASP A 55 18.93 13.75 -5.31
CA ASP A 55 19.68 12.81 -6.16
C ASP A 55 21.22 12.91 -6.02
N SER A 56 21.76 14.14 -5.98
CA SER A 56 23.20 14.39 -5.84
C SER A 56 23.85 13.81 -4.57
N PHE A 57 23.08 13.66 -3.49
CA PHE A 57 23.56 13.03 -2.25
C PHE A 57 23.81 11.53 -2.47
N PHE A 58 22.83 10.86 -3.10
CA PHE A 58 22.90 9.43 -3.40
C PHE A 58 23.98 9.14 -4.43
N ASP A 59 24.11 9.99 -5.46
CA ASP A 59 25.18 9.90 -6.47
C ASP A 59 26.57 10.00 -5.83
N ALA A 60 26.79 10.97 -4.93
CA ALA A 60 28.05 11.12 -4.21
C ALA A 60 28.36 9.93 -3.29
N ALA A 61 27.32 9.30 -2.73
CA ALA A 61 27.43 8.10 -1.92
C ALA A 61 27.49 6.80 -2.74
N LYS A 62 27.40 6.88 -4.07
CA LYS A 62 27.30 5.74 -5.01
C LYS A 62 26.17 4.77 -4.68
N VAL A 63 25.06 5.33 -4.20
CA VAL A 63 23.84 4.58 -3.88
C VAL A 63 22.78 4.93 -4.91
N LEU A 64 22.06 3.93 -5.41
CA LEU A 64 20.97 4.12 -6.35
C LEU A 64 19.65 3.62 -5.73
N PRO A 65 18.82 4.52 -5.17
CA PRO A 65 17.48 4.19 -4.74
C PRO A 65 16.56 3.92 -5.93
N ILE A 66 15.70 2.91 -5.82
CA ILE A 66 14.68 2.56 -6.81
C ILE A 66 13.35 2.38 -6.08
N GLY A 67 12.29 3.06 -6.54
CA GLY A 67 10.97 3.08 -5.91
C GLY A 67 10.99 3.60 -4.48
N CYS A 68 12.03 4.33 -4.09
CA CYS A 68 12.20 4.81 -2.72
C CYS A 68 12.98 6.14 -2.64
N ALA A 69 12.91 6.73 -1.45
CA ALA A 69 13.61 7.96 -1.06
C ALA A 69 13.28 9.21 -1.92
N LYS A 70 12.20 9.18 -2.70
CA LYS A 70 11.69 10.29 -3.52
C LYS A 70 12.69 10.82 -4.55
N THR A 71 13.52 9.92 -5.08
CA THR A 71 14.60 10.20 -6.04
C THR A 71 14.15 10.10 -7.51
N ARG A 72 15.10 10.14 -8.46
CA ARG A 72 14.80 10.05 -9.91
C ARG A 72 13.97 8.83 -10.33
N PHE A 73 14.07 7.72 -9.60
CA PHE A 73 13.37 6.46 -9.87
C PHE A 73 12.26 6.16 -8.88
N ASP A 74 11.66 7.20 -8.32
CA ASP A 74 10.50 7.14 -7.45
C ASP A 74 9.43 8.08 -8.01
N GLU A 75 8.24 7.57 -8.29
CA GLU A 75 7.10 8.35 -8.79
C GLU A 75 6.51 9.29 -7.73
N HIS A 76 6.89 9.14 -6.46
CA HIS A 76 6.53 9.99 -5.34
C HIS A 76 7.56 11.11 -5.10
N ARG A 77 8.04 11.78 -6.15
CA ARG A 77 9.08 12.83 -6.06
C ARG A 77 8.72 13.94 -5.06
N LYS A 78 9.74 14.45 -4.38
CA LYS A 78 9.62 15.47 -3.32
C LYS A 78 8.77 16.67 -3.74
N GLY A 79 7.76 16.99 -2.93
CA GLY A 79 6.87 18.14 -3.12
C GLY A 79 5.91 18.05 -4.30
N LYS A 80 5.79 16.89 -4.95
CA LYS A 80 4.87 16.67 -6.06
C LYS A 80 3.85 15.58 -5.70
N GLU A 81 2.65 15.71 -6.24
CA GLU A 81 1.74 14.57 -6.34
C GLU A 81 2.40 13.45 -7.16
N ARG A 82 1.96 12.22 -6.92
CA ARG A 82 2.42 11.04 -7.67
C ARG A 82 2.39 11.32 -9.17
N LEU A 83 3.51 11.06 -9.85
CA LEU A 83 3.63 11.30 -11.30
C LEU A 83 2.58 10.47 -12.06
N PRO A 84 1.60 11.10 -12.75
CA PRO A 84 0.54 10.36 -13.41
C PRO A 84 1.08 9.50 -14.56
N GLY A 85 0.67 8.22 -14.60
CA GLY A 85 1.10 7.29 -15.64
C GLY A 85 2.54 6.80 -15.52
N GLU A 86 3.19 7.05 -14.39
CA GLU A 86 4.55 6.62 -14.11
C GLU A 86 4.62 5.69 -12.89
N CYS A 87 5.57 4.77 -12.94
CA CYS A 87 6.07 3.93 -11.86
C CYS A 87 7.60 3.83 -11.98
N ALA A 88 8.31 3.22 -11.02
CA ALA A 88 9.77 3.13 -11.05
C ALA A 88 10.28 2.50 -12.37
N THR A 89 9.60 1.47 -12.88
CA THR A 89 9.94 0.79 -14.14
C THR A 89 9.85 1.72 -15.35
N THR A 90 8.81 2.54 -15.46
CA THR A 90 8.65 3.43 -16.61
C THR A 90 9.69 4.56 -16.56
N LEU A 91 9.95 5.11 -15.37
CA LEU A 91 11.01 6.11 -15.14
C LEU A 91 12.39 5.58 -15.53
N VAL A 92 12.72 4.35 -15.12
CA VAL A 92 13.98 3.68 -15.52
C VAL A 92 14.03 3.47 -17.03
N SER A 93 12.95 3.05 -17.65
CA SER A 93 12.91 2.78 -19.09
C SER A 93 13.23 4.02 -19.91
N GLN A 94 12.60 5.15 -19.55
CA GLN A 94 12.86 6.45 -20.17
C GLN A 94 14.29 6.92 -19.93
N TYR A 95 14.81 6.76 -18.71
CA TYR A 95 16.16 7.19 -18.37
C TYR A 95 17.24 6.41 -19.12
N LEU A 96 17.04 5.11 -19.32
CA LEU A 96 17.96 4.24 -20.06
C LEU A 96 17.81 4.37 -21.59
N GLY A 97 16.71 4.98 -22.08
CA GLY A 97 16.42 5.11 -23.51
C GLY A 97 16.00 3.78 -24.15
N ILE A 98 15.30 2.93 -23.40
CA ILE A 98 14.89 1.56 -23.82
C ILE A 98 13.36 1.42 -23.94
N GLU A 99 12.62 2.52 -23.86
CA GLU A 99 11.16 2.57 -23.94
C GLU A 99 10.59 2.13 -25.31
N SER A 100 11.41 2.15 -26.35
CA SER A 100 11.04 1.74 -27.71
C SER A 100 11.19 0.23 -27.95
N ASP A 101 11.89 -0.50 -27.06
CA ASP A 101 12.02 -1.95 -27.16
C ASP A 101 10.66 -2.62 -26.94
N LYS A 102 10.20 -3.42 -27.91
CA LYS A 102 8.82 -3.94 -27.93
C LYS A 102 8.53 -4.89 -26.75
N PRO A 103 9.33 -5.95 -26.50
CA PRO A 103 9.16 -6.80 -25.31
C PRO A 103 9.20 -6.01 -23.99
N LEU A 104 10.19 -5.14 -23.80
CA LEU A 104 10.33 -4.35 -22.58
C LEU A 104 9.19 -3.36 -22.40
N LYS A 105 8.69 -2.74 -23.48
CA LYS A 105 7.52 -1.86 -23.44
C LYS A 105 6.27 -2.60 -22.96
N ARG A 106 6.08 -3.86 -23.37
CA ARG A 106 4.96 -4.69 -22.90
C ARG A 106 5.06 -5.01 -21.41
N ILE A 107 6.26 -5.36 -20.93
CA ILE A 107 6.50 -5.59 -19.50
C ILE A 107 6.27 -4.31 -18.68
N ALA A 108 6.75 -3.17 -19.17
CA ALA A 108 6.57 -1.88 -18.49
C ALA A 108 5.09 -1.49 -18.41
N LYS A 109 4.33 -1.68 -19.50
CA LYS A 109 2.89 -1.41 -19.53
C LYS A 109 2.13 -2.27 -18.51
N GLU A 110 2.45 -3.56 -18.44
CA GLU A 110 1.79 -4.47 -17.49
C GLU A 110 2.19 -4.19 -16.04
N THR A 111 3.46 -3.82 -15.81
CA THR A 111 3.95 -3.39 -14.50
C THR A 111 3.22 -2.14 -14.01
N LEU A 112 3.15 -1.11 -14.87
CA LEU A 112 2.42 0.12 -14.57
C LEU A 112 0.94 -0.14 -14.28
N ARG A 113 0.28 -0.99 -15.08
CA ARG A 113 -1.12 -1.37 -14.87
C ARG A 113 -1.31 -1.97 -13.47
N CYS A 114 -0.49 -2.95 -13.13
CA CYS A 114 -0.60 -3.61 -11.83
C CYS A 114 -0.25 -2.71 -10.64
N ASP A 115 0.62 -1.72 -10.84
CA ASP A 115 1.04 -0.81 -9.78
C ASP A 115 0.01 0.32 -9.55
N THR A 116 -0.66 0.77 -10.62
CA THR A 116 -1.55 1.94 -10.57
C THR A 116 -3.05 1.62 -10.54
N GLU A 117 -3.45 0.44 -11.02
CA GLU A 117 -4.86 0.04 -11.10
C GLU A 117 -5.25 -0.91 -9.96
N SER A 118 -6.48 -0.75 -9.48
CA SER A 118 -7.11 -1.74 -8.60
C SER A 118 -7.52 -2.99 -9.39
N GLY A 119 -7.57 -4.15 -8.73
CA GLY A 119 -8.13 -5.38 -9.32
C GLY A 119 -7.09 -6.32 -9.92
N VAL A 120 -5.82 -6.17 -9.53
CA VAL A 120 -4.79 -7.19 -9.75
C VAL A 120 -5.25 -8.52 -9.15
N GLN A 121 -5.16 -9.58 -9.93
CA GLN A 121 -5.64 -10.91 -9.58
C GLN A 121 -4.61 -11.62 -8.71
N LEU A 122 -5.06 -12.51 -7.83
CA LEU A 122 -4.19 -13.30 -6.94
C LEU A 122 -3.17 -14.17 -7.70
N THR A 123 -3.45 -14.48 -8.96
CA THR A 123 -2.58 -15.26 -9.85
C THR A 123 -1.65 -14.40 -10.68
N GLU A 124 -1.68 -13.08 -10.55
CA GLU A 124 -0.73 -12.21 -11.25
C GLU A 124 0.54 -12.02 -10.43
N LEU A 125 1.69 -11.92 -11.12
CA LEU A 125 3.02 -11.82 -10.51
C LEU A 125 3.11 -10.83 -9.34
N PRO A 126 2.51 -9.62 -9.37
CA PRO A 126 2.56 -8.69 -8.24
C PRO A 126 1.90 -9.23 -6.97
N GLU A 127 0.78 -9.95 -7.07
CA GLU A 127 0.14 -10.57 -5.90
C GLU A 127 0.92 -11.79 -5.41
N LEU A 128 1.57 -12.52 -6.31
CA LEU A 128 2.49 -13.62 -5.95
C LEU A 128 3.74 -13.09 -5.23
N VAL A 129 4.30 -11.94 -5.66
CA VAL A 129 5.41 -11.26 -4.98
C VAL A 129 4.99 -10.80 -3.59
N LYS A 130 3.80 -10.20 -3.44
CA LYS A 130 3.26 -9.84 -2.12
C LYS A 130 3.07 -11.07 -1.23
N MET A 131 2.56 -12.17 -1.78
CA MET A 131 2.43 -13.44 -1.06
C MET A 131 3.80 -13.95 -0.59
N LEU A 132 4.82 -13.93 -1.45
CA LEU A 132 6.19 -14.30 -1.10
C LEU A 132 6.74 -13.44 0.04
N ASN A 133 6.63 -12.11 -0.06
CA ASN A 133 7.06 -11.18 0.98
C ASN A 133 6.38 -11.45 2.34
N ARG A 134 5.09 -11.83 2.35
CA ARG A 134 4.37 -12.20 3.58
C ARG A 134 4.86 -13.51 4.20
N ARG A 135 5.25 -14.49 3.36
CA ARG A 135 5.60 -15.85 3.81
C ARG A 135 7.08 -16.00 4.16
N LEU A 136 7.96 -15.29 3.47
CA LEU A 136 9.41 -15.36 3.66
C LEU A 136 9.90 -14.20 4.53
N LYS A 137 9.87 -14.39 5.86
CA LYS A 137 10.40 -13.39 6.81
C LYS A 137 11.90 -13.14 6.55
N ASN A 138 12.29 -11.87 6.41
CA ASN A 138 13.65 -11.46 6.02
C ASN A 138 14.11 -12.08 4.69
N GLY A 139 13.17 -12.43 3.82
CA GLY A 139 13.42 -13.11 2.54
C GLY A 139 13.58 -12.16 1.36
N ASP A 140 13.73 -10.84 1.56
CA ASP A 140 13.70 -9.83 0.49
C ASP A 140 14.67 -10.16 -0.66
N GLY A 141 15.87 -10.66 -0.35
CA GLY A 141 16.84 -11.09 -1.37
C GLY A 141 16.40 -12.31 -2.19
N VAL A 142 15.71 -13.27 -1.56
CA VAL A 142 15.15 -14.46 -2.23
C VAL A 142 13.98 -14.05 -3.11
N VAL A 143 13.08 -13.19 -2.60
CA VAL A 143 11.94 -12.68 -3.38
C VAL A 143 12.43 -11.89 -4.58
N LEU A 144 13.43 -11.02 -4.41
CA LEU A 144 14.06 -10.28 -5.50
C LEU A 144 14.64 -11.23 -6.55
N LYS A 145 15.39 -12.26 -6.14
CA LYS A 145 15.94 -13.27 -7.07
C LYS A 145 14.82 -13.91 -7.89
N TRP A 146 13.80 -14.46 -7.23
CA TRP A 146 12.70 -15.15 -7.91
C TRP A 146 11.92 -14.23 -8.84
N ALA A 147 11.63 -13.00 -8.41
CA ALA A 147 10.95 -12.02 -9.26
C ALA A 147 11.77 -11.68 -10.51
N VAL A 148 13.08 -11.45 -10.36
CA VAL A 148 13.99 -11.17 -11.47
C VAL A 148 14.08 -12.35 -12.44
N ASP A 149 14.17 -13.58 -11.92
CA ASP A 149 14.23 -14.81 -12.70
C ASP A 149 12.96 -15.01 -13.54
N ILE A 150 11.79 -14.79 -12.95
CA ILE A 150 10.50 -14.83 -13.66
C ILE A 150 10.42 -13.74 -14.73
N LEU A 151 10.80 -12.51 -14.40
CA LEU A 151 10.79 -11.39 -15.34
C LEU A 151 11.76 -11.63 -16.51
N ASN A 152 12.90 -12.27 -16.26
CA ASN A 152 13.81 -12.74 -17.31
C ASN A 152 13.19 -13.83 -18.18
N ALA A 153 12.49 -14.81 -17.58
CA ALA A 153 11.78 -15.85 -18.31
C ALA A 153 10.69 -15.25 -19.22
N ILE A 154 9.86 -14.34 -18.69
CA ILE A 154 8.84 -13.62 -19.46
C ILE A 154 9.52 -12.84 -20.59
N HIS A 155 10.55 -12.06 -20.29
CA HIS A 155 11.25 -11.27 -21.29
C HIS A 155 11.80 -12.14 -22.44
N ARG A 156 12.50 -13.24 -22.12
CA ARG A 156 13.00 -14.20 -23.12
C ARG A 156 11.87 -14.84 -23.92
N HIS A 157 10.80 -15.24 -23.26
CA HIS A 157 9.63 -15.82 -23.94
C HIS A 157 8.99 -14.83 -24.93
N LEU A 158 8.92 -13.55 -24.56
CA LEU A 158 8.41 -12.48 -25.44
C LEU A 158 9.35 -12.16 -26.60
N VAL A 159 10.67 -12.22 -26.39
CA VAL A 159 11.68 -11.95 -27.42
C VAL A 159 11.72 -13.08 -28.46
N PHE A 160 11.79 -14.34 -28.00
CA PHE A 160 12.03 -15.49 -28.88
C PHE A 160 10.75 -16.22 -29.31
N ASN A 161 9.59 -15.87 -28.74
CA ASN A 161 8.31 -16.52 -29.02
C ASN A 161 8.41 -18.05 -28.89
N THR A 162 8.91 -18.52 -27.75
CA THR A 162 9.29 -19.92 -27.58
C THR A 162 8.09 -20.87 -27.65
N GLY A 163 8.29 -22.01 -28.33
CA GLY A 163 7.26 -23.04 -28.50
C GLY A 163 7.04 -23.88 -27.24
N LYS A 164 6.01 -24.75 -27.28
CA LYS A 164 5.66 -25.64 -26.17
C LYS A 164 6.82 -26.56 -25.78
N ALA A 165 7.12 -26.65 -24.49
CA ALA A 165 8.16 -27.56 -23.99
C ALA A 165 7.57 -28.98 -23.75
N ALA A 166 8.39 -30.01 -23.91
CA ALA A 166 7.95 -31.41 -23.74
C ALA A 166 7.50 -31.74 -22.30
N MET A 167 8.17 -31.15 -21.31
CA MET A 167 7.88 -31.34 -19.88
C MET A 167 6.86 -30.32 -19.32
N GLU A 168 6.26 -29.50 -20.19
CA GLU A 168 5.32 -28.47 -19.76
C GLU A 168 4.04 -29.08 -19.19
N ARG A 169 3.70 -28.70 -17.96
CA ARG A 169 2.49 -29.14 -17.27
C ARG A 169 1.58 -27.95 -16.98
N THR A 170 0.28 -28.19 -17.02
CA THR A 170 -0.71 -27.17 -16.68
C THR A 170 -0.73 -26.92 -15.18
N LEU A 171 -1.19 -25.73 -14.77
CA LEU A 171 -1.35 -25.40 -13.35
C LEU A 171 -2.29 -26.38 -12.61
N ILE A 172 -3.31 -26.91 -13.30
CA ILE A 172 -4.26 -27.85 -12.71
C ILE A 172 -3.63 -29.23 -12.51
N GLU A 173 -2.78 -29.67 -13.44
CA GLU A 173 -2.02 -30.93 -13.30
C GLU A 173 -0.99 -30.84 -12.17
N LEU A 174 -0.29 -29.71 -12.04
CA LEU A 174 0.65 -29.46 -10.94
C LEU A 174 -0.08 -29.39 -9.60
N PHE A 175 -1.17 -28.64 -9.51
CA PHE A 175 -1.97 -28.56 -8.28
C PHE A 175 -2.60 -29.91 -7.91
N GLY A 176 -3.03 -30.68 -8.91
CA GLY A 176 -3.56 -32.04 -8.73
C GLY A 176 -2.55 -33.02 -8.13
N GLU A 177 -1.25 -32.81 -8.36
CA GLU A 177 -0.20 -33.57 -7.67
C GLU A 177 0.00 -33.11 -6.24
N LEU A 178 0.06 -31.79 -6.01
CA LEU A 178 0.15 -31.21 -4.68
C LEU A 178 -0.97 -31.72 -3.75
N GLU A 179 -2.20 -31.82 -4.24
CA GLU A 179 -3.34 -32.33 -3.46
C GLU A 179 -3.22 -33.81 -3.09
N LYS A 180 -2.44 -34.59 -3.84
CA LYS A 180 -2.22 -36.02 -3.58
C LYS A 180 -1.05 -36.26 -2.64
N LEU A 181 -0.19 -35.26 -2.41
CA LEU A 181 0.91 -35.38 -1.46
C LEU A 181 0.39 -35.67 -0.04
N ASP A 182 1.13 -36.50 0.67
CA ASP A 182 0.82 -36.94 2.05
C ASP A 182 -0.63 -37.42 2.22
N ASP A 183 -1.15 -38.17 1.23
CA ASP A 183 -2.53 -38.67 1.20
C ASP A 183 -3.59 -37.55 1.34
N GLY A 184 -3.28 -36.34 0.86
CA GLY A 184 -4.14 -35.17 0.95
C GLY A 184 -4.14 -34.48 2.31
N LYS A 185 -3.30 -34.91 3.27
CA LYS A 185 -3.21 -34.32 4.61
C LYS A 185 -2.71 -32.88 4.60
N ARG A 186 -1.90 -32.48 3.62
CA ARG A 186 -1.40 -31.09 3.48
C ARG A 186 -2.47 -30.09 3.09
N MET A 187 -3.52 -30.54 2.40
CA MET A 187 -4.55 -29.66 1.86
C MET A 187 -5.96 -30.09 2.27
N PRO A 188 -6.31 -30.12 3.57
CA PRO A 188 -7.54 -30.74 4.07
C PRO A 188 -8.83 -29.94 3.75
N ASP A 189 -8.79 -28.60 3.68
CA ASP A 189 -9.98 -27.78 3.43
C ASP A 189 -10.42 -27.87 1.95
N GLY A 190 -11.58 -28.49 1.72
CA GLY A 190 -12.16 -28.66 0.39
C GLY A 190 -12.63 -27.37 -0.29
N ARG A 191 -13.07 -26.37 0.46
CA ARG A 191 -13.50 -25.05 -0.07
C ARG A 191 -12.29 -24.28 -0.58
N ALA A 192 -11.17 -24.37 0.13
CA ALA A 192 -9.91 -23.78 -0.28
C ALA A 192 -9.35 -24.47 -1.54
N ARG A 193 -9.42 -25.81 -1.64
CA ARG A 193 -9.05 -26.54 -2.87
C ARG A 193 -9.89 -26.08 -4.06
N GLU A 194 -11.21 -26.04 -3.92
CA GLU A 194 -12.12 -25.59 -4.98
C GLU A 194 -11.84 -24.14 -5.40
N SER A 195 -11.66 -23.24 -4.43
CA SER A 195 -11.36 -21.83 -4.69
C SER A 195 -10.03 -21.65 -5.43
N THR A 196 -9.02 -22.43 -5.04
CA THR A 196 -7.70 -22.42 -5.68
C THR A 196 -7.79 -22.92 -7.12
N ARG A 197 -8.44 -24.07 -7.36
CA ARG A 197 -8.66 -24.58 -8.74
C ARG A 197 -9.36 -23.55 -9.62
N ARG A 198 -10.39 -22.88 -9.11
CA ARG A 198 -11.10 -21.82 -9.83
C ARG A 198 -10.14 -20.69 -10.23
N PHE A 199 -9.25 -20.25 -9.34
CA PHE A 199 -8.27 -19.22 -9.67
C PHE A 199 -7.26 -19.68 -10.72
N LEU A 200 -6.77 -20.92 -10.65
CA LEU A 200 -5.85 -21.47 -11.65
C LEU A 200 -6.53 -21.61 -13.04
N GLN A 201 -7.80 -22.00 -13.07
CA GLN A 201 -8.60 -22.03 -14.30
C GLN A 201 -8.80 -20.62 -14.87
N GLN A 202 -9.11 -19.64 -14.02
CA GLN A 202 -9.25 -18.24 -14.43
C GLN A 202 -7.94 -17.65 -14.96
N SER A 203 -6.80 -17.97 -14.32
CA SER A 203 -5.47 -17.59 -14.83
C SER A 203 -5.23 -18.17 -16.22
N THR A 204 -5.53 -19.46 -16.41
CA THR A 204 -5.44 -20.13 -17.72
C THR A 204 -6.34 -19.47 -18.77
N ALA A 205 -7.57 -19.07 -18.39
CA ALA A 205 -8.48 -18.37 -19.29
C ALA A 205 -7.94 -16.98 -19.66
N ARG A 206 -7.44 -16.20 -18.69
CA ARG A 206 -6.90 -14.86 -18.95
C ARG A 206 -5.62 -14.88 -19.79
N ARG A 207 -4.77 -15.90 -19.62
CA ARG A 207 -3.61 -16.15 -20.50
C ARG A 207 -4.00 -16.34 -21.97
N LYS A 208 -5.22 -16.77 -22.28
CA LYS A 208 -5.71 -16.94 -23.66
C LYS A 208 -6.24 -15.64 -24.27
N ILE A 209 -6.41 -14.58 -23.47
CA ILE A 209 -6.86 -13.29 -23.98
C ILE A 209 -5.71 -12.65 -24.75
N LEU A 210 -6.00 -12.29 -26.00
CA LEU A 210 -5.07 -11.59 -26.88
C LEU A 210 -5.37 -10.10 -26.92
N ASP A 211 -4.34 -9.29 -27.18
CA ASP A 211 -4.47 -7.88 -27.53
C ASP A 211 -4.78 -7.71 -29.03
N GLU A 212 -4.89 -6.46 -29.46
CA GLU A 212 -5.22 -6.08 -30.84
C GLU A 212 -4.18 -6.57 -31.86
N ASP A 213 -2.94 -6.82 -31.42
CA ASP A 213 -1.84 -7.35 -32.23
C ASP A 213 -1.78 -8.89 -32.20
N GLY A 214 -2.78 -9.55 -31.62
CA GLY A 214 -2.84 -11.00 -31.48
C GLY A 214 -1.80 -11.58 -30.49
N LYS A 215 -1.26 -10.76 -29.58
CA LYS A 215 -0.31 -11.18 -28.55
C LYS A 215 -0.99 -11.38 -27.21
N VAL A 216 -0.43 -12.22 -26.34
CA VAL A 216 -0.99 -12.44 -24.99
C VAL A 216 -1.11 -11.12 -24.23
N LYS A 217 -2.33 -10.78 -23.81
CA LYS A 217 -2.61 -9.50 -23.14
C LYS A 217 -2.06 -9.45 -21.72
N PHE A 218 -2.29 -10.50 -20.93
CA PHE A 218 -1.93 -10.56 -19.51
C PHE A 218 -0.70 -11.45 -19.30
N ILE A 219 0.48 -10.84 -19.42
CA ILE A 219 1.77 -11.55 -19.36
C ILE A 219 2.23 -11.85 -17.93
N PHE A 220 1.57 -11.29 -16.91
CA PHE A 220 1.88 -11.58 -15.50
C PHE A 220 0.99 -12.65 -14.88
N GLU A 221 0.02 -13.19 -15.60
CA GLU A 221 -0.78 -14.32 -15.14
C GLU A 221 0.08 -15.56 -14.89
N LEU A 222 -0.15 -16.25 -13.78
CA LEU A 222 0.60 -17.45 -13.36
C LEU A 222 0.66 -18.51 -14.47
N ALA A 223 -0.40 -18.65 -15.28
CA ALA A 223 -0.38 -19.56 -16.42
C ALA A 223 0.64 -19.14 -17.49
N HIS A 224 0.77 -17.85 -17.78
CA HIS A 224 1.79 -17.34 -18.70
C HIS A 224 3.18 -17.39 -18.09
N VAL A 225 3.31 -17.10 -16.78
CA VAL A 225 4.57 -17.22 -16.03
C VAL A 225 5.08 -18.66 -16.08
N ALA A 226 4.22 -19.65 -15.81
CA ALA A 226 4.57 -21.06 -15.89
C ALA A 226 5.05 -21.45 -17.30
N GLU A 227 4.34 -21.02 -18.36
CA GLU A 227 4.80 -21.24 -19.74
C GLU A 227 6.18 -20.61 -20.00
N ALA A 228 6.40 -19.37 -19.57
CA ALA A 228 7.67 -18.70 -19.75
C ALA A 228 8.81 -19.42 -19.02
N LEU A 229 8.56 -19.92 -17.80
CA LEU A 229 9.54 -20.71 -17.05
C LEU A 229 9.83 -22.05 -17.73
N TYR A 230 8.81 -22.79 -18.18
CA TYR A 230 9.01 -24.08 -18.86
C TYR A 230 9.72 -23.96 -20.22
N ARG A 231 9.50 -22.85 -20.93
CA ARG A 231 9.92 -22.68 -22.33
C ARG A 231 11.17 -21.83 -22.49
N THR A 232 11.85 -21.48 -21.40
CA THR A 232 13.10 -20.72 -21.44
C THR A 232 14.14 -21.35 -20.53
N ASP A 233 15.40 -21.05 -20.80
CA ASP A 233 16.56 -21.40 -19.98
C ASP A 233 16.87 -20.29 -18.94
N ALA A 234 15.87 -19.46 -18.60
CA ALA A 234 16.05 -18.38 -17.65
C ALA A 234 16.27 -18.90 -16.22
N VAL A 235 15.74 -20.09 -15.92
CA VAL A 235 15.73 -20.69 -14.58
C VAL A 235 16.05 -22.17 -14.72
N GLN A 236 16.80 -22.74 -13.77
CA GLN A 236 17.05 -24.18 -13.75
C GLN A 236 15.75 -24.95 -13.44
N PRO A 237 15.56 -26.18 -13.97
CA PRO A 237 14.33 -26.95 -13.77
C PRO A 237 13.93 -27.12 -12.31
N GLU A 238 14.89 -27.32 -11.41
CA GLU A 238 14.67 -27.50 -9.98
C GLU A 238 14.18 -26.21 -9.31
N GLU A 239 14.76 -25.06 -9.67
CA GLU A 239 14.34 -23.75 -9.15
C GLU A 239 12.95 -23.35 -9.71
N MET A 240 12.67 -23.66 -10.97
CA MET A 240 11.34 -23.49 -11.56
C MET A 240 10.30 -24.33 -10.80
N ALA A 241 10.63 -25.59 -10.53
CA ALA A 241 9.76 -26.49 -9.77
C ALA A 241 9.53 -25.93 -8.36
N GLU A 242 10.58 -25.58 -7.64
CA GLU A 242 10.46 -24.99 -6.31
C GLU A 242 9.51 -23.77 -6.30
N TRP A 243 9.67 -22.86 -7.27
CA TRP A 243 8.83 -21.69 -7.38
C TRP A 243 7.35 -22.02 -7.67
N LEU A 244 7.09 -22.88 -8.67
CA LEU A 244 5.72 -23.24 -9.04
C LEU A 244 5.01 -23.98 -7.91
N TRP A 245 5.69 -24.92 -7.24
CA TRP A 245 5.15 -25.62 -6.09
C TRP A 245 4.86 -24.65 -4.94
N PHE A 246 5.79 -23.75 -4.62
CA PHE A 246 5.59 -22.73 -3.60
C PHE A 246 4.36 -21.87 -3.91
N ALA A 247 4.24 -21.37 -5.14
CA ALA A 247 3.15 -20.49 -5.54
C ALA A 247 1.78 -21.18 -5.42
N LEU A 248 1.66 -22.41 -5.92
CA LEU A 248 0.43 -23.18 -5.88
C LEU A 248 0.01 -23.57 -4.46
N GLU A 249 0.97 -24.00 -3.64
CA GLU A 249 0.72 -24.36 -2.24
C GLU A 249 0.25 -23.14 -1.42
N HIS A 250 0.91 -21.99 -1.59
CA HIS A 250 0.58 -20.81 -0.78
C HIS A 250 -0.67 -20.08 -1.27
N LEU A 251 -1.02 -20.19 -2.56
CA LEU A 251 -2.36 -19.79 -3.02
C LEU A 251 -3.45 -20.58 -2.28
N TYR A 252 -3.24 -21.88 -2.07
CA TYR A 252 -4.15 -22.70 -1.27
C TYR A 252 -4.23 -22.24 0.19
N TYR A 253 -3.10 -22.01 0.85
CA TYR A 253 -3.13 -21.55 2.25
C TYR A 253 -3.72 -20.14 2.43
N ASP A 254 -3.55 -19.25 1.45
CA ASP A 254 -4.25 -17.95 1.45
C ASP A 254 -5.78 -18.16 1.33
N GLN A 255 -6.24 -19.22 0.63
CA GLN A 255 -7.66 -19.58 0.62
C GLN A 255 -8.14 -20.22 1.91
N VAL A 256 -7.31 -21.02 2.59
CA VAL A 256 -7.64 -21.54 3.94
C VAL A 256 -7.89 -20.36 4.88
N ALA A 257 -6.93 -19.43 4.99
CA ALA A 257 -7.07 -18.24 5.84
C ALA A 257 -8.28 -17.38 5.47
N PHE A 258 -8.60 -17.26 4.18
CA PHE A 258 -9.82 -16.56 3.73
C PHE A 258 -11.09 -17.25 4.23
N TRP A 259 -11.20 -18.58 4.10
CA TRP A 259 -12.38 -19.32 4.51
C TRP A 259 -12.54 -19.39 6.04
N GLU A 260 -11.44 -19.45 6.78
CA GLU A 260 -11.44 -19.28 8.23
C GLU A 260 -11.99 -17.91 8.64
N ALA A 261 -11.58 -16.83 7.97
CA ALA A 261 -12.12 -15.50 8.21
C ALA A 261 -13.60 -15.38 7.83
N VAL A 262 -14.07 -16.08 6.79
CA VAL A 262 -15.50 -16.16 6.47
C VAL A 262 -16.27 -16.84 7.61
N ASP A 263 -15.74 -17.94 8.14
CA ASP A 263 -16.36 -18.65 9.26
C ASP A 263 -16.33 -17.81 10.55
N GLU A 264 -15.25 -17.07 10.81
CA GLU A 264 -15.13 -16.11 11.91
C GLU A 264 -16.20 -15.01 11.82
N CYS A 265 -16.35 -14.36 10.66
CA CYS A 265 -17.39 -13.36 10.41
C CYS A 265 -18.80 -13.91 10.65
N LYS A 266 -19.07 -15.14 10.21
CA LYS A 266 -20.38 -15.78 10.36
C LYS A 266 -20.71 -16.12 11.82
N LYS A 267 -19.71 -16.57 12.59
CA LYS A 267 -19.87 -16.93 14.01
C LYS A 267 -20.10 -15.70 14.90
N ASN A 268 -19.47 -14.57 14.57
CA ASN A 268 -19.55 -13.34 15.37
C ASN A 268 -20.75 -12.46 14.98
N THR A 269 -21.95 -12.86 15.38
CA THR A 269 -23.20 -12.13 15.07
C THR A 269 -23.22 -10.69 15.61
N ALA A 270 -22.50 -10.40 16.70
CA ALA A 270 -22.37 -9.08 17.28
C ALA A 270 -21.65 -8.05 16.38
N TRP A 271 -20.94 -8.50 15.35
CA TRP A 271 -20.27 -7.59 14.41
C TRP A 271 -21.22 -6.97 13.38
N TRP A 272 -22.47 -7.43 13.30
CA TRP A 272 -23.35 -7.10 12.19
C TRP A 272 -24.41 -6.07 12.57
N TYR A 273 -24.45 -4.99 11.80
CA TYR A 273 -25.35 -3.86 11.99
C TYR A 273 -26.13 -3.60 10.70
N THR A 274 -27.35 -3.10 10.85
CA THR A 274 -28.10 -2.53 9.73
C THR A 274 -28.05 -1.01 9.84
N ILE A 275 -27.61 -0.35 8.77
CA ILE A 275 -27.66 1.11 8.65
C ILE A 275 -28.50 1.48 7.43
N TYR A 276 -28.98 2.73 7.37
CA TYR A 276 -29.83 3.20 6.29
C TYR A 276 -29.18 4.38 5.58
N LYS A 277 -29.06 4.26 4.26
CA LYS A 277 -28.66 5.36 3.39
C LYS A 277 -29.91 6.06 2.87
N ALA A 278 -29.98 7.38 3.01
CA ALA A 278 -31.01 8.17 2.37
C ALA A 278 -30.88 8.10 0.84
N GLU A 279 -32.03 7.97 0.17
CA GLU A 279 -32.16 8.12 -1.28
C GLU A 279 -33.07 9.31 -1.59
N HIS A 280 -33.29 9.59 -2.87
CA HIS A 280 -34.15 10.71 -3.29
C HIS A 280 -35.58 10.57 -2.73
N GLY A 281 -36.05 11.61 -2.03
CA GLY A 281 -37.33 11.62 -1.31
C GLY A 281 -37.25 10.95 0.07
N GLU A 282 -38.32 10.26 0.48
CA GLU A 282 -38.39 9.54 1.77
C GLU A 282 -37.81 8.12 1.72
N LYS A 283 -37.31 7.68 0.55
CA LYS A 283 -36.77 6.33 0.37
C LYS A 283 -35.46 6.15 1.12
N LYS A 284 -35.32 4.99 1.76
CA LYS A 284 -34.10 4.58 2.47
C LYS A 284 -33.62 3.25 1.92
N ARG A 285 -32.34 3.19 1.54
CA ARG A 285 -31.66 1.95 1.20
C ARG A 285 -31.09 1.32 2.46
N ARG A 286 -31.42 0.06 2.70
CA ARG A 286 -30.80 -0.75 3.75
C ARG A 286 -29.37 -1.13 3.32
N LEU A 287 -28.41 -0.91 4.20
CA LEU A 287 -27.01 -1.33 4.05
C LEU A 287 -26.62 -2.25 5.20
N THR A 288 -25.79 -3.23 4.90
CA THR A 288 -25.20 -4.16 5.87
C THR A 288 -23.82 -3.67 6.27
N LEU A 289 -23.63 -3.38 7.56
CA LEU A 289 -22.35 -2.98 8.14
C LEU A 289 -21.78 -4.14 8.96
N CYS A 290 -20.53 -4.52 8.69
CA CYS A 290 -19.74 -5.42 9.55
C CYS A 290 -18.70 -4.58 10.30
N ALA A 291 -18.81 -4.49 11.63
CA ALA A 291 -17.87 -3.80 12.50
C ALA A 291 -17.12 -4.83 13.36
N ALA A 292 -15.99 -5.30 12.85
CA ALA A 292 -15.20 -6.35 13.47
C ALA A 292 -14.07 -5.77 14.34
N LYS A 293 -13.93 -6.29 15.56
CA LYS A 293 -12.73 -6.12 16.38
C LYS A 293 -11.91 -7.40 16.30
N THR A 294 -10.84 -7.39 15.51
CA THR A 294 -10.05 -8.60 15.20
C THR A 294 -8.67 -8.23 14.68
N GLU A 295 -7.71 -9.12 14.90
CA GLU A 295 -6.36 -9.04 14.31
C GLU A 295 -6.28 -9.80 12.97
N ASN A 296 -7.31 -10.54 12.59
CA ASN A 296 -7.32 -11.29 11.33
C ASN A 296 -7.40 -10.33 10.13
N PRO A 297 -6.33 -10.21 9.32
CA PRO A 297 -6.29 -9.25 8.23
C PRO A 297 -7.30 -9.58 7.11
N MET A 298 -7.71 -10.85 7.02
CA MET A 298 -8.62 -11.33 5.98
C MET A 298 -10.08 -10.95 6.23
N VAL A 299 -10.45 -10.58 7.46
CA VAL A 299 -11.84 -10.22 7.81
C VAL A 299 -12.32 -9.03 6.98
N SER A 300 -11.42 -8.07 6.69
CA SER A 300 -11.73 -6.92 5.83
C SER A 300 -12.33 -7.33 4.49
N ARG A 301 -11.84 -8.41 3.88
CA ARG A 301 -12.33 -8.96 2.60
C ARG A 301 -13.41 -10.01 2.80
N ALA A 302 -13.26 -10.87 3.79
CA ALA A 302 -14.14 -12.01 4.03
C ALA A 302 -15.56 -11.59 4.44
N SER A 303 -15.72 -10.52 5.23
CA SER A 303 -17.03 -9.98 5.62
C SER A 303 -17.92 -9.63 4.42
N ARG A 304 -17.31 -9.20 3.30
CA ARG A 304 -18.02 -8.83 2.07
C ARG A 304 -18.46 -10.03 1.25
N HIS A 305 -17.99 -11.23 1.58
CA HIS A 305 -18.40 -12.46 0.91
C HIS A 305 -19.83 -12.85 1.30
N SER A 306 -20.61 -13.37 0.34
CA SER A 306 -22.02 -13.71 0.56
C SER A 306 -22.23 -14.77 1.65
N LYS A 307 -21.29 -15.73 1.78
CA LYS A 307 -21.33 -16.76 2.84
C LYS A 307 -21.03 -16.23 4.24
N ALA A 308 -20.40 -15.05 4.37
CA ALA A 308 -20.14 -14.41 5.66
C ALA A 308 -21.32 -13.53 6.12
N GLY A 309 -21.99 -12.88 5.17
CA GLY A 309 -23.08 -11.94 5.43
C GLY A 309 -23.17 -10.84 4.36
N GLY A 310 -22.13 -10.67 3.54
CA GLY A 310 -22.17 -9.79 2.38
C GLY A 310 -22.19 -8.31 2.71
N ALA A 311 -21.29 -7.87 3.61
CA ALA A 311 -21.21 -6.48 4.07
C ALA A 311 -21.09 -5.48 2.90
N ASP A 312 -21.88 -4.40 2.97
CA ASP A 312 -21.76 -3.22 2.11
C ASP A 312 -20.67 -2.28 2.64
N ILE A 313 -20.48 -2.27 3.97
CA ILE A 313 -19.46 -1.50 4.68
C ILE A 313 -18.78 -2.42 5.69
N THR A 314 -17.46 -2.40 5.74
CA THR A 314 -16.67 -3.14 6.73
C THR A 314 -15.78 -2.19 7.51
N ILE A 315 -15.84 -2.26 8.84
CA ILE A 315 -14.85 -1.67 9.74
C ILE A 315 -14.06 -2.83 10.32
N VAL A 316 -12.73 -2.77 10.23
CA VAL A 316 -11.85 -3.65 10.99
C VAL A 316 -11.08 -2.79 11.97
N ARG A 317 -11.20 -3.09 13.26
CA ARG A 317 -10.46 -2.43 14.33
C ARG A 317 -9.56 -3.44 15.04
N ARG A 318 -8.28 -3.14 15.11
CA ARG A 318 -7.26 -3.91 15.84
C ARG A 318 -7.24 -3.50 17.32
N GLU A 319 -6.74 -4.36 18.18
CA GLU A 319 -6.56 -4.08 19.60
C GLU A 319 -5.57 -2.93 19.84
N THR A 320 -4.57 -2.82 18.96
CA THR A 320 -3.60 -1.71 18.96
C THR A 320 -4.23 -0.33 18.81
N GLY A 321 -5.46 -0.26 18.27
CA GLY A 321 -6.19 0.97 17.98
C GLY A 321 -6.18 1.38 16.49
N HIS A 322 -5.42 0.68 15.65
CA HIS A 322 -5.51 0.83 14.20
C HIS A 322 -6.88 0.40 13.70
N PHE A 323 -7.38 1.08 12.67
CA PHE A 323 -8.63 0.69 12.02
C PHE A 323 -8.62 0.97 10.52
N GLY A 324 -9.46 0.25 9.79
CA GLY A 324 -9.76 0.53 8.39
C GLY A 324 -11.26 0.46 8.13
N ILE A 325 -11.75 1.32 7.24
CA ILE A 325 -13.13 1.32 6.74
C ILE A 325 -13.07 1.02 5.25
N PHE A 326 -13.86 0.04 4.81
CA PHE A 326 -13.88 -0.46 3.44
C PHE A 326 -15.31 -0.53 2.94
N LEU A 327 -15.61 0.13 1.82
CA LEU A 327 -16.86 -0.09 1.12
C LEU A 327 -16.77 -1.32 0.21
N SER A 328 -17.93 -1.90 -0.11
CA SER A 328 -18.02 -3.00 -1.07
C SER A 328 -17.68 -2.56 -2.48
N ASP A 329 -17.05 -3.46 -3.24
CA ASP A 329 -16.75 -3.26 -4.67
C ASP A 329 -18.02 -3.27 -5.54
N LYS A 330 -19.15 -3.67 -4.97
CA LYS A 330 -20.47 -3.46 -5.58
C LYS A 330 -20.66 -1.95 -5.75
N LYS A 331 -20.61 -1.46 -6.99
CA LYS A 331 -20.90 -0.05 -7.31
C LYS A 331 -22.32 0.30 -6.89
N LEU A 332 -22.48 0.73 -5.64
CA LEU A 332 -23.72 1.27 -5.10
C LEU A 332 -23.75 2.77 -5.43
N PRO A 333 -24.66 3.24 -6.30
CA PRO A 333 -24.67 4.63 -6.73
C PRO A 333 -24.66 5.61 -5.55
N GLY A 334 -23.72 6.55 -5.59
CA GLY A 334 -23.56 7.62 -4.59
C GLY A 334 -23.21 7.13 -3.18
N LEU A 335 -22.67 5.93 -3.00
CA LEU A 335 -22.08 5.50 -1.73
C LEU A 335 -20.59 5.84 -1.75
N ASN A 336 -20.18 6.80 -0.90
CA ASN A 336 -18.78 7.18 -0.69
C ASN A 336 -18.55 7.44 0.81
N LEU A 337 -17.31 7.73 1.19
CA LEU A 337 -16.93 8.01 2.58
C LEU A 337 -16.69 9.51 2.86
N ASP A 338 -16.96 10.41 1.92
CA ASP A 338 -16.54 11.82 2.02
C ASP A 338 -17.03 12.48 3.32
N GLU A 339 -18.33 12.38 3.60
CA GLU A 339 -18.93 12.97 4.82
C GLU A 339 -18.43 12.28 6.10
N ALA A 340 -18.30 10.95 6.07
CA ALA A 340 -17.77 10.20 7.21
C ALA A 340 -16.32 10.58 7.50
N VAL A 341 -15.49 10.74 6.47
CA VAL A 341 -14.09 11.17 6.59
C VAL A 341 -14.00 12.56 7.21
N ALA A 342 -14.83 13.50 6.76
CA ALA A 342 -14.86 14.85 7.33
C ALA A 342 -15.23 14.84 8.82
N MET A 343 -16.26 14.08 9.20
CA MET A 343 -16.68 13.91 10.60
C MET A 343 -15.58 13.26 11.46
N LEU A 344 -14.94 12.20 10.97
CA LEU A 344 -13.85 11.51 11.72
C LEU A 344 -12.63 12.42 11.89
N ARG A 345 -12.23 13.14 10.84
CA ARG A 345 -11.14 14.11 10.92
C ARG A 345 -11.46 15.26 11.87
N TRP A 346 -12.71 15.74 11.86
CA TRP A 346 -13.15 16.76 12.81
C TRP A 346 -12.94 16.33 14.27
N TYR A 347 -13.35 15.11 14.63
CA TYR A 347 -13.14 14.58 15.99
C TYR A 347 -11.66 14.52 16.39
N LEU A 348 -10.77 14.46 15.40
CA LEU A 348 -9.33 14.34 15.61
C LEU A 348 -8.57 15.66 15.47
N LEU A 349 -9.21 16.74 15.01
CA LEU A 349 -8.57 18.04 14.92
C LEU A 349 -7.93 18.44 16.27
N PRO A 350 -6.80 19.16 16.24
CA PRO A 350 -6.21 19.76 17.43
C PRO A 350 -7.25 20.63 18.14
N GLN A 351 -7.23 20.69 19.46
CA GLN A 351 -8.21 21.44 20.24
C GLN A 351 -7.53 22.52 21.08
N THR A 352 -8.15 23.70 21.17
CA THR A 352 -7.85 24.73 22.18
C THR A 352 -8.98 24.75 23.19
N GLY A 353 -8.80 24.06 24.33
CA GLY A 353 -9.89 23.83 25.28
C GLY A 353 -10.91 22.84 24.70
N LYS A 354 -12.20 23.24 24.62
CA LYS A 354 -13.28 22.40 24.09
C LYS A 354 -13.52 22.57 22.58
N GLU A 355 -12.89 23.55 21.95
CA GLU A 355 -13.12 23.85 20.54
C GLU A 355 -11.97 23.34 19.66
N PRO A 356 -12.28 22.68 18.52
CA PRO A 356 -11.28 22.27 17.56
C PRO A 356 -10.72 23.49 16.83
N ILE A 357 -9.40 23.52 16.64
CA ILE A 357 -8.72 24.43 15.72
C ILE A 357 -9.07 23.98 14.30
N LYS A 358 -9.71 24.87 13.54
CA LYS A 358 -10.20 24.58 12.19
C LYS A 358 -9.21 25.15 11.17
N PRO A 359 -8.26 24.34 10.66
CA PRO A 359 -7.29 24.79 9.68
C PRO A 359 -7.93 25.07 8.31
N CYS A 360 -9.09 24.45 8.03
CA CYS A 360 -9.82 24.55 6.78
C CYS A 360 -11.34 24.42 7.01
N GLY A 361 -12.11 24.71 5.96
CA GLY A 361 -13.55 24.45 5.93
C GLY A 361 -13.89 22.95 5.79
N TRP A 362 -15.19 22.64 5.83
CA TRP A 362 -15.73 21.27 5.74
C TRP A 362 -15.23 20.49 4.51
N GLU A 363 -15.22 21.13 3.34
CA GLU A 363 -14.75 20.51 2.10
C GLU A 363 -13.26 20.14 2.14
N GLY A 364 -12.44 20.90 2.86
CA GLY A 364 -11.02 20.58 3.06
C GLY A 364 -10.84 19.28 3.84
N LEU A 365 -11.73 18.98 4.79
CA LEU A 365 -11.67 17.73 5.55
C LEU A 365 -12.04 16.51 4.71
N LYS A 366 -12.71 16.68 3.57
CA LYS A 366 -13.07 15.56 2.67
C LYS A 366 -11.94 15.14 1.73
N GLN A 367 -10.84 15.88 1.69
CA GLN A 367 -9.77 15.69 0.71
C GLN A 367 -9.19 14.25 0.72
N GLU A 368 -8.91 13.72 -0.46
CA GLU A 368 -8.18 12.46 -0.63
C GLU A 368 -6.74 12.56 -0.07
N GLY A 369 -6.20 11.44 0.39
CA GLY A 369 -4.87 11.37 1.00
C GLY A 369 -4.90 11.60 2.51
N GLU A 370 -3.77 12.02 3.08
CA GLU A 370 -3.63 12.38 4.50
C GLU A 370 -3.88 13.88 4.68
N HIS A 371 -4.56 14.27 5.78
CA HIS A 371 -4.78 15.68 6.08
C HIS A 371 -3.68 16.20 7.02
N PRO A 372 -3.00 17.32 6.73
CA PRO A 372 -1.84 17.79 7.52
C PRO A 372 -2.13 17.99 9.01
N SER A 373 -3.34 18.46 9.35
CA SER A 373 -3.75 18.67 10.75
C SER A 373 -4.31 17.43 11.45
N VAL A 374 -4.49 16.33 10.72
CA VAL A 374 -4.96 15.04 11.25
C VAL A 374 -4.08 13.93 10.67
N PRO A 375 -2.78 13.90 11.05
CA PRO A 375 -1.88 12.91 10.51
C PRO A 375 -2.28 11.49 10.95
N GLY A 376 -1.98 10.52 10.10
CA GLY A 376 -2.25 9.10 10.33
C GLY A 376 -3.60 8.58 9.84
N LEU A 377 -4.46 9.43 9.23
CA LEU A 377 -5.68 9.00 8.52
C LEU A 377 -5.56 9.25 7.02
N TYR A 378 -5.36 8.18 6.26
CA TYR A 378 -5.28 8.22 4.80
C TYR A 378 -6.62 7.85 4.17
N TYR A 379 -7.24 8.79 3.48
CA TYR A 379 -8.47 8.53 2.72
C TYR A 379 -8.14 8.19 1.27
N PHE A 380 -8.34 6.94 0.87
CA PHE A 380 -8.19 6.51 -0.52
C PHE A 380 -9.56 6.55 -1.22
N ARG A 381 -9.92 7.72 -1.77
CA ARG A 381 -11.25 7.97 -2.33
C ARG A 381 -11.54 7.02 -3.50
N LYS A 382 -10.59 6.82 -4.42
CA LYS A 382 -10.78 5.92 -5.57
C LYS A 382 -11.06 4.47 -5.18
N ALA A 383 -10.44 4.00 -4.10
CA ALA A 383 -10.63 2.66 -3.58
C ALA A 383 -11.81 2.56 -2.59
N ASN A 384 -12.44 3.69 -2.24
CA ASN A 384 -13.47 3.80 -1.19
C ASN A 384 -13.02 3.21 0.16
N GLN A 385 -11.81 3.59 0.58
CA GLN A 385 -11.19 3.10 1.82
C GLN A 385 -10.68 4.26 2.68
N LEU A 386 -10.82 4.14 4.00
CA LEU A 386 -10.15 5.01 4.97
C LEU A 386 -9.26 4.14 5.86
N LEU A 387 -7.98 4.48 5.98
CA LEU A 387 -6.99 3.66 6.67
C LEU A 387 -6.28 4.47 7.76
N ASN A 388 -6.19 3.90 8.95
CA ASN A 388 -5.26 4.32 9.99
C ASN A 388 -4.11 3.29 10.05
N GLY A 389 -3.08 3.53 9.24
CA GLY A 389 -2.00 2.57 8.99
C GLY A 389 -2.40 1.47 8.00
N SER A 390 -1.39 0.87 7.38
CA SER A 390 -1.53 -0.29 6.48
C SER A 390 -0.24 -1.12 6.49
N GLU A 391 -0.24 -2.27 5.81
CA GLU A 391 0.98 -3.08 5.66
C GLU A 391 2.12 -2.28 5.00
N SER A 392 1.78 -1.39 4.06
CA SER A 392 2.73 -0.52 3.37
C SER A 392 3.07 0.76 4.15
N HIS A 393 2.35 1.05 5.24
CA HIS A 393 2.60 2.20 6.13
C HIS A 393 2.52 1.76 7.60
N PRO A 394 3.44 0.89 8.05
CA PRO A 394 3.35 0.24 9.37
C PRO A 394 3.67 1.19 10.54
N ASP A 395 4.36 2.30 10.28
CA ASP A 395 4.82 3.24 11.33
C ASP A 395 3.79 4.32 11.69
N VAL A 396 2.59 4.26 11.09
CA VAL A 396 1.49 5.15 11.45
C VAL A 396 1.04 4.87 12.88
N LYS A 397 0.82 5.92 13.67
CA LYS A 397 0.36 5.76 15.06
C LYS A 397 -1.11 5.30 15.11
N PRO A 398 -1.47 4.41 16.07
CA PRO A 398 -2.84 3.97 16.23
C PRO A 398 -3.75 5.11 16.71
N CYS A 399 -4.96 5.17 16.15
CA CYS A 399 -5.97 6.14 16.51
C CYS A 399 -6.77 5.69 17.75
N ARG A 400 -6.25 6.03 18.94
CA ARG A 400 -6.89 5.70 20.22
C ARG A 400 -8.07 6.61 20.59
N ARG A 401 -8.20 7.79 19.98
CA ARG A 401 -9.23 8.80 20.30
C ARG A 401 -10.62 8.46 19.76
N LEU A 402 -10.71 7.63 18.74
CA LEU A 402 -11.97 7.15 18.18
C LEU A 402 -12.14 5.72 18.63
N ASP A 403 -13.22 5.37 19.33
CA ASP A 403 -13.58 3.97 19.59
C ASP A 403 -14.42 3.39 18.43
N LEU A 404 -14.73 2.09 18.49
CA LEU A 404 -15.49 1.43 17.41
C LEU A 404 -16.93 1.99 17.31
N GLN A 405 -17.57 2.27 18.45
CA GLN A 405 -18.94 2.76 18.47
C GLN A 405 -19.04 4.16 17.86
N THR A 406 -18.09 5.04 18.15
CA THR A 406 -17.99 6.38 17.54
C THR A 406 -17.90 6.28 16.03
N ILE A 407 -17.11 5.33 15.50
CA ILE A 407 -16.99 5.13 14.04
C ILE A 407 -18.33 4.66 13.45
N ILE A 408 -19.02 3.73 14.12
CA ILE A 408 -20.35 3.25 13.70
C ILE A 408 -21.36 4.41 13.68
N ASP A 409 -21.40 5.21 14.74
CA ASP A 409 -22.32 6.36 14.88
C ASP A 409 -22.05 7.42 13.80
N VAL A 410 -20.79 7.67 13.48
CA VAL A 410 -20.41 8.56 12.38
C VAL A 410 -20.93 8.04 11.05
N LEU A 411 -20.73 6.77 10.73
CA LEU A 411 -21.23 6.20 9.47
C LEU A 411 -22.76 6.24 9.41
N GLN A 412 -23.46 5.92 10.49
CA GLN A 412 -24.93 6.02 10.55
C GLN A 412 -25.41 7.43 10.22
N ARG A 413 -24.78 8.46 10.81
CA ARG A 413 -25.12 9.86 10.55
C ARG A 413 -24.75 10.28 9.13
N ALA A 414 -23.56 9.92 8.66
CA ALA A 414 -23.06 10.28 7.34
C ALA A 414 -23.95 9.76 6.20
N PHE A 415 -24.62 8.62 6.39
CA PHE A 415 -25.53 8.05 5.38
C PHE A 415 -27.00 8.41 5.57
N SER A 416 -27.40 8.88 6.75
CA SER A 416 -28.80 9.24 7.05
C SER A 416 -29.24 10.59 6.43
N SER A 417 -30.54 10.71 6.16
CA SER A 417 -31.19 11.97 5.74
C SER A 417 -31.03 13.02 6.83
N ASN A 418 -30.46 14.18 6.50
CA ASN A 418 -30.15 15.29 7.42
C ASN A 418 -29.16 14.95 8.55
N GLY A 419 -28.56 13.76 8.58
CA GLY A 419 -27.64 13.39 9.67
C GLY A 419 -26.36 14.20 9.68
N VAL A 420 -25.83 14.53 8.50
CA VAL A 420 -24.67 15.41 8.36
C VAL A 420 -24.99 16.82 8.85
N GLU A 421 -26.10 17.41 8.41
CA GLU A 421 -26.49 18.77 8.84
C GLU A 421 -26.82 18.84 10.33
N GLY A 422 -27.60 17.90 10.87
CA GLY A 422 -27.86 17.85 12.31
C GLY A 422 -26.60 17.62 13.14
N TRP A 423 -25.65 16.82 12.63
CA TRP A 423 -24.35 16.66 13.27
C TRP A 423 -23.54 17.98 13.23
N LYS A 424 -23.54 18.68 12.09
CA LYS A 424 -22.88 19.97 11.92
C LYS A 424 -23.48 21.03 12.85
N GLU A 425 -24.81 21.11 12.96
CA GLU A 425 -25.47 22.04 13.89
C GLU A 425 -25.00 21.84 15.33
N HIS A 426 -24.89 20.57 15.76
CA HIS A 426 -24.45 20.22 17.11
C HIS A 426 -22.94 20.47 17.36
N HIS A 427 -22.08 20.29 16.34
CA HIS A 427 -20.61 20.31 16.52
C HIS A 427 -19.92 21.57 15.95
N LEU A 428 -20.55 22.27 15.01
CA LEU A 428 -20.02 23.49 14.39
C LEU A 428 -20.56 24.78 15.02
N LEU A 429 -21.57 24.70 15.90
CA LEU A 429 -22.27 25.84 16.50
C LEU A 429 -22.71 26.87 15.45
N VAL A 430 -23.49 26.44 14.45
CA VAL A 430 -24.19 27.40 13.59
C VAL A 430 -25.32 28.01 14.42
N LYS A 431 -25.10 29.20 14.99
CA LYS A 431 -26.21 30.00 15.54
C LYS A 431 -27.17 30.30 14.40
N LYS A 432 -28.38 29.70 14.42
CA LYS A 432 -29.50 30.22 13.64
C LYS A 432 -29.67 31.71 13.99
N PRO A 433 -29.95 32.60 13.03
CA PRO A 433 -30.46 33.93 13.35
C PRO A 433 -31.65 33.77 14.28
N ALA A 434 -31.65 34.49 15.40
CA ALA A 434 -32.67 34.36 16.42
C ALA A 434 -34.00 34.87 15.89
N GLU A 435 -34.83 33.98 15.34
CA GLU A 435 -36.25 34.24 15.21
C GLU A 435 -36.94 33.96 16.54
N ALA A 436 -37.69 34.97 16.98
CA ALA A 436 -38.31 35.19 18.28
C ALA A 436 -38.85 33.93 18.96
N ARG A 437 -38.21 33.54 20.08
CA ARG A 437 -38.82 32.65 21.07
C ARG A 437 -39.70 33.48 22.00
N GLN A 438 -41.00 33.21 21.97
CA GLN A 438 -41.91 33.57 23.05
C GLN A 438 -41.59 32.71 24.29
N SER A 439 -41.48 33.40 25.43
CA SER A 439 -41.39 32.91 26.83
C SER A 439 -42.58 31.99 27.18
N ALA A 440 -42.59 31.06 28.13
CA ALA A 440 -41.85 30.73 29.37
C ALA A 440 -42.28 29.26 29.77
N PRO A 441 -42.10 28.71 31.00
CA PRO A 441 -41.42 29.21 32.21
C PRO A 441 -40.43 28.23 32.88
N GLU A 442 -39.75 28.80 33.88
CA GLU A 442 -38.67 28.30 34.72
C GLU A 442 -39.02 27.10 35.63
N ALA A 443 -38.01 26.28 35.92
CA ALA A 443 -37.96 25.45 37.12
C ALA A 443 -36.59 25.61 37.82
N LYS A 444 -36.63 25.85 39.13
CA LYS A 444 -35.50 26.11 40.04
C LYS A 444 -34.63 24.86 40.31
N PRO A 445 -33.35 25.05 40.71
CA PRO A 445 -32.38 23.97 40.90
C PRO A 445 -32.36 23.42 42.34
N ALA A 446 -31.95 22.16 42.49
CA ALA A 446 -31.57 21.55 43.77
C ALA A 446 -30.09 21.15 43.75
N ALA A 447 -29.44 21.34 44.90
CA ALA A 447 -28.00 21.34 45.12
C ALA A 447 -27.42 19.98 45.53
N ASP A 448 -26.08 19.94 45.45
CA ASP A 448 -25.10 19.18 46.25
C ASP A 448 -24.99 17.65 46.12
N ALA A 449 -23.81 17.19 45.66
CA ALA A 449 -22.99 16.23 46.41
C ALA A 449 -21.52 16.19 45.95
N LYS A 450 -20.65 16.36 46.95
CA LYS A 450 -19.18 16.32 47.06
C LYS A 450 -18.39 15.33 46.20
N ALA A 451 -17.21 15.81 45.78
CA ALA A 451 -16.04 15.03 45.35
C ALA A 451 -15.24 14.46 46.55
N PRO A 452 -14.38 13.45 46.30
CA PRO A 452 -13.11 13.30 46.98
C PRO A 452 -11.91 13.29 46.02
N ALA A 453 -10.76 13.67 46.57
CA ALA A 453 -9.48 13.95 45.93
C ALA A 453 -8.51 12.73 45.88
N PHE A 454 -7.59 12.76 44.90
CA PHE A 454 -6.17 12.30 44.82
C PHE A 454 -5.68 11.15 45.73
N ALA A 455 -4.76 10.22 45.40
CA ALA A 455 -3.71 9.93 44.39
C ALA A 455 -3.25 8.45 44.70
N PRO A 456 -2.32 7.73 44.01
CA PRO A 456 -1.11 8.22 43.33
C PRO A 456 -0.71 7.55 42.00
N GLU A 457 0.32 8.15 41.40
CA GLU A 457 1.03 7.77 40.17
C GLU A 457 1.67 6.38 40.25
N PRO A 458 1.72 5.64 39.12
CA PRO A 458 2.71 4.60 38.91
C PRO A 458 3.89 5.08 38.06
N GLN A 459 5.06 4.78 38.64
CA GLN A 459 6.44 4.91 38.20
C GLN A 459 6.73 4.48 36.76
N GLU A 460 7.74 5.15 36.20
CA GLU A 460 8.40 4.86 34.93
C GLU A 460 8.91 3.40 34.86
N ALA A 461 8.56 2.72 33.77
CA ALA A 461 9.17 1.46 33.38
C ALA A 461 10.11 1.69 32.18
N GLU A 462 11.29 1.08 32.30
CA GLU A 462 12.46 1.21 31.43
C GLU A 462 12.16 1.04 29.94
N LYS A 463 12.73 1.97 29.16
CA LYS A 463 12.86 1.86 27.71
C LYS A 463 13.86 0.76 27.39
N THR A 464 13.38 -0.34 26.83
CA THR A 464 14.22 -1.27 26.07
C THR A 464 14.38 -0.72 24.65
N GLU A 465 15.62 -0.39 24.29
CA GLU A 465 15.99 0.11 22.98
C GLU A 465 15.78 -0.97 21.91
N ALA A 466 14.79 -0.76 21.03
CA ALA A 466 14.69 -1.48 19.78
C ALA A 466 15.73 -0.89 18.80
N GLY A 467 16.79 -1.66 18.52
CA GLY A 467 17.87 -1.29 17.60
C GLY A 467 17.35 -0.90 16.23
N THR A 468 17.46 0.39 15.90
CA THR A 468 17.29 0.92 14.55
C THR A 468 18.58 0.67 13.77
N ASN A 469 18.50 -0.16 12.73
CA ASN A 469 19.58 -0.30 11.75
C ASN A 469 19.73 1.02 10.98
N ASN A 470 20.59 1.91 11.48
CA ASN A 470 20.74 3.27 11.00
C ASN A 470 21.59 3.34 9.72
N ILE A 471 20.99 2.94 8.60
CA ILE A 471 21.57 3.10 7.26
C ILE A 471 21.83 4.60 6.97
N GLY A 472 21.02 5.51 7.51
CA GLY A 472 21.17 6.96 7.35
C GLY A 472 22.49 7.51 7.91
N GLU A 473 22.93 7.05 9.08
CA GLU A 473 24.23 7.44 9.63
C GLU A 473 25.42 6.85 8.84
N ALA A 474 25.27 5.64 8.32
CA ALA A 474 26.29 5.04 7.45
C ALA A 474 26.45 5.83 6.13
N LEU A 475 25.35 6.32 5.56
CA LEU A 475 25.35 7.17 4.36
C LEU A 475 25.93 8.57 4.65
N LYS A 476 25.60 9.17 5.80
CA LYS A 476 26.16 10.47 6.22
C LYS A 476 27.68 10.42 6.45
N LYS A 477 28.23 9.28 6.88
CA LYS A 477 29.68 9.08 7.04
C LYS A 477 30.42 8.89 5.71
N ALA A 478 29.72 8.48 4.65
CA ALA A 478 30.31 8.19 3.34
C ALA A 478 30.29 9.38 2.36
N ALA A 479 29.46 10.41 2.60
CA ALA A 479 29.39 11.61 1.75
C ALA A 479 30.45 12.67 2.13
N PRO A 480 31.07 13.38 1.16
CA PRO A 480 32.02 14.44 1.45
C PRO A 480 31.34 15.58 2.25
N ARG A 481 31.94 15.96 3.38
CA ARG A 481 31.46 17.06 4.23
C ARG A 481 31.41 18.37 3.44
N LYS A 482 30.28 19.09 3.52
CA LYS A 482 30.17 20.47 3.00
C LYS A 482 31.32 21.31 3.57
N ARG A 483 32.16 21.88 2.70
CA ARG A 483 33.02 23.02 3.06
C ARG A 483 32.10 24.17 3.44
N SER A 484 32.10 24.56 4.70
CA SER A 484 31.49 25.81 5.16
C SER A 484 32.17 26.97 4.44
N LYS A 485 31.39 27.76 3.69
CA LYS A 485 31.84 29.07 3.22
C LYS A 485 31.96 29.98 4.44
N SER A 486 33.19 30.26 4.86
CA SER A 486 33.49 31.43 5.66
C SER A 486 33.65 32.62 4.71
N SER A 487 32.73 33.58 4.80
CA SER A 487 32.92 34.93 4.28
C SER A 487 34.10 35.60 4.99
N PRO A 488 34.77 36.54 4.32
CA PRO A 488 35.28 37.70 5.02
C PRO A 488 34.72 38.98 4.41
N GLU A 489 34.14 39.81 5.28
CA GLU A 489 33.89 41.22 5.02
C GLU A 489 35.20 41.99 4.88
N ALA A 490 35.13 43.08 4.12
CA ALA A 490 36.21 44.00 3.84
C ALA A 490 36.49 44.95 5.03
N CYS A 491 37.75 45.31 5.22
CA CYS A 491 38.17 46.69 5.54
C CYS A 491 39.63 46.90 5.11
N ALA A 492 39.93 48.16 4.79
CA ALA A 492 40.98 48.62 3.89
C ALA A 492 42.27 49.09 4.60
N GLU A 493 43.15 49.68 3.77
CA GLU A 493 44.42 50.37 4.07
C GLU A 493 45.62 49.43 4.31
N GLY A 494 46.77 49.53 3.66
CA GLY A 494 47.30 50.44 2.67
C GLY A 494 48.82 50.45 2.87
N GLU A 495 49.64 50.12 1.87
CA GLU A 495 51.00 50.69 1.74
C GLU A 495 51.64 50.31 0.39
N LYS A 496 52.26 51.33 -0.20
CA LYS A 496 53.05 51.30 -1.43
C LYS A 496 54.41 50.65 -1.16
N ALA A 497 54.96 49.92 -2.13
CA ALA A 497 56.24 50.24 -2.82
C ALA A 497 56.73 49.05 -3.68
N GLN A 498 57.13 49.37 -4.92
CA GLN A 498 58.38 48.99 -5.64
C GLN A 498 58.97 47.58 -5.43
N ALA A 499 59.47 46.83 -6.42
CA ALA A 499 59.82 47.04 -7.83
C ALA A 499 60.26 45.68 -8.42
N THR A 500 60.26 45.55 -9.76
CA THR A 500 61.19 44.79 -10.64
C THR A 500 61.49 43.30 -10.32
N ALA A 501 61.49 42.36 -11.25
CA ALA A 501 61.55 42.35 -12.72
C ALA A 501 60.88 41.05 -13.23
#